data_AF-A0A135LP22-F1
#
_entry.id   AF-A0A135LP22-F1
#
_cell.length_a   1.000
_cell.length_b   1.000
_cell.length_c   1.000
_cell.angle_alpha   90.00
_cell.angle_beta   90.00
_cell.angle_gamma   90.00
#
_symmetry.space_group_name_H-M   'P 1'
#
loop_
_entity.id
_entity.type
_entity.pdbx_description
1 polymer ?
#
loop_
_entity_poly.entity_id
_entity_poly.type
_entity_poly.pdbx_seq_one_letter_code
_entity_poly.pdbx_strand_id
1 'polypeptide(L)'
;MNKMALVETSILPVDIIESQLSTIDLLMAMFPAPGELEIPESTTQCVEKLREWCENPKAIPSKIPSSISLSVCLPIADGDRTIQVNISVPLRCDNPEALEKSPSLGYSLRQPEWMSRAEVARLTASIPQGDDALEAFEYIQAEASLFLENKQSQTVAPENTDRGPTVRVWFYFPSLSTRKKRDDMVNLAPGYALTGFVLAGKPGVLCLEGASPDIDSYMSFIKTHSWGDIPSHQKKVSERFRETEGVQRVFSGMEEITDSLGERGGQRANRGDMQALEAWLGSRGLQEAFEKVIF
;
A
#
# COMPACT_ATOMS: atom_id res chain seq x y z
N MET A 1 7.27 -13.93 -42.30
CA MET A 1 8.41 -13.71 -41.39
C MET A 1 8.77 -12.22 -41.47
N ASN A 2 8.13 -11.38 -40.66
CA ASN A 2 8.45 -9.96 -40.61
C ASN A 2 9.73 -9.78 -39.77
N LYS A 3 10.81 -9.33 -40.41
CA LYS A 3 11.96 -8.75 -39.72
C LYS A 3 11.45 -7.52 -38.97
N MET A 4 11.40 -7.56 -37.65
CA MET A 4 11.41 -6.34 -36.84
C MET A 4 12.70 -5.59 -37.21
N ALA A 5 12.56 -4.47 -37.90
CA ALA A 5 13.67 -3.55 -38.08
C ALA A 5 14.05 -3.07 -36.67
N LEU A 6 15.30 -3.32 -36.27
CA LEU A 6 15.88 -2.68 -35.11
C LEU A 6 15.94 -1.20 -35.42
N VAL A 7 15.08 -0.41 -34.77
CA VAL A 7 15.14 1.04 -34.86
C VAL A 7 16.45 1.46 -34.18
N GLU A 8 17.37 2.03 -34.96
CA GLU A 8 18.65 2.51 -34.44
C GLU A 8 18.39 3.78 -33.60
N THR A 9 18.33 3.61 -32.29
CA THR A 9 18.26 4.72 -31.33
C THR A 9 19.60 5.45 -31.29
N SER A 10 19.57 6.77 -31.53
CA SER A 10 20.74 7.64 -31.45
C SER A 10 20.71 8.49 -30.17
N ILE A 11 21.88 9.00 -29.77
CA ILE A 11 21.99 9.89 -28.61
C ILE A 11 21.23 11.20 -28.89
N LEU A 12 20.63 11.78 -27.85
CA LEU A 12 19.96 13.07 -27.98
C LEU A 12 20.96 14.18 -28.38
N PRO A 13 20.49 15.23 -29.08
CA PRO A 13 21.28 16.43 -29.36
C PRO A 13 21.87 17.05 -28.09
N VAL A 14 23.01 17.74 -28.24
CA VAL A 14 23.80 18.27 -27.11
C VAL A 14 22.97 19.22 -26.25
N ASP A 15 22.21 20.13 -26.85
CA ASP A 15 21.34 21.09 -26.19
C ASP A 15 20.24 20.41 -25.36
N ILE A 16 19.68 19.31 -25.86
CA ILE A 16 18.68 18.52 -25.12
C ILE A 16 19.34 17.76 -23.97
N ILE A 17 20.54 17.21 -24.17
CA ILE A 17 21.29 16.58 -23.06
C ILE A 17 21.62 17.61 -21.99
N GLU A 18 22.05 18.82 -22.35
CA GLU A 18 22.29 19.90 -21.39
C GLU A 18 21.03 20.25 -20.59
N SER A 19 19.86 20.28 -21.25
CA SER A 19 18.57 20.44 -20.58
C SER A 19 18.30 19.31 -19.58
N GLN A 20 18.49 18.05 -19.97
CA GLN A 20 18.31 16.89 -19.08
C GLN A 20 19.27 16.92 -17.89
N LEU A 21 20.53 17.32 -18.10
CA LEU A 21 21.51 17.51 -17.02
C LEU A 21 21.11 18.64 -16.07
N SER A 22 20.54 19.72 -16.60
CA SER A 22 20.03 20.84 -15.81
C SER A 22 18.86 20.43 -14.92
N THR A 23 17.98 19.55 -15.41
CA THR A 23 16.91 18.95 -14.59
C THR A 23 17.49 18.13 -13.43
N ILE A 24 18.55 17.36 -13.65
CA ILE A 24 19.21 16.60 -12.57
C ILE A 24 19.84 17.55 -11.55
N ASP A 25 20.48 18.64 -12.01
CA ASP A 25 21.06 19.67 -11.12
C ASP A 25 19.99 20.34 -10.26
N LEU A 26 18.83 20.66 -10.85
CA LEU A 26 17.69 21.20 -10.13
C LEU A 26 17.21 20.23 -9.04
N LEU A 27 17.07 18.94 -9.37
CA LEU A 27 16.65 17.93 -8.40
C LEU A 27 17.66 17.76 -7.27
N MET A 28 18.96 17.77 -7.56
CA MET A 28 20.01 17.75 -6.53
C MET A 28 19.95 18.98 -5.61
N ALA A 29 19.62 20.15 -6.15
CA ALA A 29 19.49 21.37 -5.35
C ALA A 29 18.21 21.40 -4.49
N MET A 30 17.11 20.82 -4.98
CA MET A 30 15.83 20.79 -4.28
C MET A 30 15.74 19.75 -3.17
N PHE A 31 16.49 18.65 -3.28
CA PHE A 31 16.49 17.53 -2.33
C PHE A 31 17.88 17.32 -1.71
N PRO A 32 18.42 18.29 -0.95
CA PRO A 32 19.78 18.25 -0.43
C PRO A 32 19.93 17.35 0.80
N ALA A 33 18.85 16.95 1.47
CA ALA A 33 18.98 16.22 2.72
C ALA A 33 19.30 14.73 2.49
N PRO A 34 20.04 14.08 3.41
CA PRO A 34 20.37 12.67 3.28
C PRO A 34 19.11 11.80 3.17
N GLY A 35 19.02 11.02 2.08
CA GLY A 35 17.91 10.09 1.83
C GLY A 35 16.72 10.69 1.07
N GLU A 36 16.72 11.98 0.75
CA GLU A 36 15.69 12.61 -0.09
C GLU A 36 15.88 12.29 -1.58
N LEU A 37 17.12 12.24 -2.03
CA LEU A 37 17.50 11.91 -3.41
C LEU A 37 18.56 10.80 -3.43
N GLU A 38 18.30 9.75 -4.19
CA GLU A 38 19.21 8.64 -4.43
C GLU A 38 19.63 8.63 -5.90
N ILE A 39 20.93 8.77 -6.14
CA ILE A 39 21.54 8.66 -7.47
C ILE A 39 22.46 7.44 -7.47
N PRO A 40 22.19 6.41 -8.30
CA PRO A 40 23.08 5.27 -8.45
C PRO A 40 24.46 5.71 -8.97
N GLU A 41 25.54 5.05 -8.50
CA GLU A 41 26.92 5.35 -8.93
C GLU A 41 27.09 5.32 -10.46
N SER A 42 26.40 4.38 -11.13
CA SER A 42 26.38 4.30 -12.60
C SER A 42 25.77 5.53 -13.26
N THR A 43 24.76 6.14 -12.63
CA THR A 43 24.15 7.39 -13.11
C THR A 43 25.11 8.54 -12.93
N THR A 44 25.77 8.67 -11.76
CA THR A 44 26.79 9.71 -11.51
C THR A 44 27.92 9.66 -12.53
N GLN A 45 28.51 8.47 -12.75
CA GLN A 45 29.57 8.28 -13.74
C GLN A 45 29.11 8.59 -15.18
N CYS A 46 27.82 8.35 -15.48
CA CYS A 46 27.25 8.69 -16.78
C CYS A 46 27.05 10.20 -16.94
N VAL A 47 26.55 10.87 -15.89
CA VAL A 47 26.36 12.32 -15.85
C VAL A 47 27.69 13.06 -16.05
N GLU A 48 28.77 12.62 -15.39
CA GLU A 48 30.11 13.19 -15.57
C GLU A 48 30.59 13.10 -17.03
N LYS A 49 30.46 11.91 -17.65
CA LYS A 49 30.82 11.70 -19.06
C LYS A 49 29.98 12.55 -20.02
N LEU A 50 28.70 12.73 -19.72
CA LEU A 50 27.80 13.56 -20.51
C LEU A 50 28.19 15.04 -20.41
N ARG A 51 28.57 15.53 -19.22
CA ARG A 51 29.07 16.90 -19.05
C ARG A 51 30.33 17.16 -19.86
N GLU A 52 31.32 16.28 -19.74
CA GLU A 52 32.57 16.39 -20.52
C GLU A 52 32.28 16.42 -22.04
N TRP A 53 31.29 15.64 -22.48
CA TRP A 53 30.88 15.61 -23.88
C TRP A 53 30.13 16.87 -24.33
N CYS A 54 29.24 17.42 -23.52
CA CYS A 54 28.55 18.69 -23.82
C CYS A 54 29.54 19.85 -23.97
N GLU A 55 30.59 19.89 -23.14
CA GLU A 55 31.65 20.91 -23.26
C GLU A 55 32.49 20.76 -24.54
N ASN A 56 32.62 19.55 -25.07
CA ASN A 56 33.46 19.25 -26.23
C ASN A 56 32.90 18.10 -27.10
N PRO A 57 31.87 18.35 -27.93
CA PRO A 57 31.12 17.32 -28.64
C PRO A 57 31.85 16.81 -29.89
N LYS A 58 33.07 16.30 -29.72
CA LYS A 58 33.91 15.77 -30.82
C LYS A 58 33.58 14.33 -31.20
N ALA A 59 33.34 13.49 -30.20
CA ALA A 59 33.01 12.07 -30.38
C ALA A 59 32.00 11.64 -29.31
N ILE A 60 30.98 10.89 -29.73
CA ILE A 60 29.95 10.37 -28.82
C ILE A 60 30.61 9.45 -27.79
N PRO A 61 30.33 9.60 -26.48
CA PRO A 61 30.93 8.75 -25.47
C PRO A 61 30.50 7.28 -25.65
N SER A 62 31.44 6.36 -25.46
CA SER A 62 31.12 4.92 -25.54
C SER A 62 30.23 4.49 -24.36
N LYS A 63 29.32 3.55 -24.60
CA LYS A 63 28.47 2.89 -23.58
C LYS A 63 27.45 3.80 -22.86
N ILE A 64 26.93 4.83 -23.52
CA ILE A 64 25.80 5.63 -23.01
C ILE A 64 24.54 4.74 -22.97
N PRO A 65 23.82 4.61 -21.85
CA PRO A 65 22.57 3.84 -21.78
C PRO A 65 21.42 4.54 -22.54
N SER A 66 20.27 3.88 -22.66
CA SER A 66 19.07 4.49 -23.25
C SER A 66 18.46 5.56 -22.35
N SER A 67 18.55 5.37 -21.03
CA SER A 67 18.12 6.31 -20.01
C SER A 67 18.98 6.15 -18.75
N ILE A 68 18.97 7.17 -17.90
CA ILE A 68 19.53 7.13 -16.55
C ILE A 68 18.43 7.25 -15.52
N SER A 69 18.62 6.65 -14.35
CA SER A 69 17.62 6.65 -13.29
C SER A 69 18.14 7.31 -12.02
N LEU A 70 17.23 7.97 -11.32
CA LEU A 70 17.39 8.52 -9.97
C LEU A 70 16.08 8.33 -9.21
N SER A 71 16.12 8.44 -7.89
CA SER A 71 14.93 8.25 -7.05
C SER A 71 14.79 9.37 -6.04
N VAL A 72 13.58 9.92 -5.92
CA VAL A 72 13.24 10.97 -4.95
C VAL A 72 12.26 10.42 -3.93
N CYS A 73 12.51 10.64 -2.64
CA CYS A 73 11.60 10.32 -1.55
C CYS A 73 10.74 11.55 -1.23
N LEU A 74 9.49 11.55 -1.70
CA LEU A 74 8.56 12.66 -1.47
C LEU A 74 7.82 12.47 -0.13
N PRO A 75 7.78 13.50 0.74
CA PRO A 75 6.93 13.49 1.92
C PRO A 75 5.45 13.69 1.52
N ILE A 76 4.56 12.98 2.20
CA ILE A 76 3.10 13.02 2.05
C ILE A 76 2.48 13.37 3.41
N ALA A 77 1.38 14.14 3.42
CA ALA A 77 0.65 14.53 4.63
C ALA A 77 1.57 15.14 5.69
N ASP A 78 2.19 16.28 5.36
CA ASP A 78 3.12 17.03 6.21
C ASP A 78 4.32 16.24 6.76
N GLY A 79 4.66 15.10 6.14
CA GLY A 79 5.83 14.30 6.47
C GLY A 79 5.54 13.01 7.25
N ASP A 80 4.28 12.72 7.57
CA ASP A 80 3.90 11.48 8.28
C ASP A 80 4.17 10.22 7.46
N ARG A 81 4.18 10.34 6.13
CA ARG A 81 4.41 9.24 5.20
C ARG A 81 5.31 9.68 4.07
N THR A 82 5.94 8.73 3.41
CA THR A 82 6.74 8.98 2.22
C THR A 82 6.33 8.07 1.07
N ILE A 83 6.63 8.52 -0.15
CA ILE A 83 6.55 7.73 -1.37
C ILE A 83 7.82 7.92 -2.20
N GLN A 84 8.43 6.83 -2.62
CA GLN A 84 9.64 6.87 -3.45
C GLN A 84 9.26 6.86 -4.93
N VAL A 85 9.68 7.91 -5.64
CA VAL A 85 9.46 8.15 -7.06
C VAL A 85 10.76 7.86 -7.80
N ASN A 86 10.77 6.85 -8.67
CA ASN A 86 11.89 6.62 -9.57
C ASN A 86 11.64 7.37 -10.87
N ILE A 87 12.65 8.14 -11.29
CA ILE A 87 12.63 8.99 -12.47
C ILE A 87 13.60 8.38 -13.47
N SER A 88 13.15 8.22 -14.71
CA SER A 88 13.94 7.74 -15.84
C SER A 88 14.11 8.88 -16.83
N VAL A 89 15.34 9.39 -16.93
CA VAL A 89 15.73 10.47 -17.83
C VAL A 89 16.21 9.87 -19.15
N PRO A 90 15.50 10.07 -20.27
CA PRO A 90 15.90 9.53 -21.57
C PRO A 90 17.17 10.20 -22.09
N LEU A 91 18.09 9.40 -22.64
CA LEU A 91 19.34 9.87 -23.26
C LEU A 91 19.42 9.56 -24.75
N ARG A 92 18.46 8.78 -25.27
CA ARG A 92 18.40 8.37 -26.67
C ARG A 92 16.99 8.53 -27.22
N CYS A 93 16.90 8.75 -28.53
CA CYS A 93 15.63 8.78 -29.26
C CYS A 93 15.76 8.14 -30.65
N ASP A 94 14.62 7.72 -31.20
CA ASP A 94 14.53 7.13 -32.53
C ASP A 94 14.67 8.16 -33.66
N ASN A 95 14.33 9.43 -33.40
CA ASN A 95 14.38 10.50 -34.40
C ASN A 95 14.79 11.87 -33.79
N PRO A 96 16.10 12.13 -33.65
CA PRO A 96 16.62 13.38 -33.07
C PRO A 96 16.24 14.62 -33.86
N GLU A 97 16.16 14.52 -35.19
CA GLU A 97 15.93 15.67 -36.09
C GLU A 97 14.48 16.18 -36.04
N ALA A 98 13.54 15.36 -35.54
CA ALA A 98 12.14 15.75 -35.35
C ALA A 98 11.82 16.16 -33.91
N LEU A 99 12.82 16.25 -33.03
CA LEU A 99 12.61 16.56 -31.61
C LEU A 99 12.48 18.08 -31.42
N GLU A 100 11.24 18.57 -31.40
CA GLU A 100 10.96 19.99 -31.11
C GLU A 100 11.06 20.34 -29.61
N LYS A 101 11.02 19.34 -28.73
CA LYS A 101 11.03 19.48 -27.26
C LYS A 101 11.83 18.36 -26.59
N SER A 102 12.28 18.60 -25.37
CA SER A 102 12.90 17.56 -24.54
C SER A 102 11.97 16.34 -24.41
N PRO A 103 12.49 15.11 -24.48
CA PRO A 103 11.67 13.93 -24.31
C PRO A 103 11.16 13.82 -22.87
N SER A 104 9.94 13.31 -22.72
CA SER A 104 9.28 13.18 -21.42
C SER A 104 10.07 12.28 -20.47
N LEU A 105 10.06 12.68 -19.19
CA LEU A 105 10.59 11.88 -18.10
C LEU A 105 9.68 10.67 -17.85
N GLY A 106 10.30 9.53 -17.57
CA GLY A 106 9.58 8.34 -17.13
C GLY A 106 9.42 8.31 -15.62
N TYR A 107 8.22 8.05 -15.11
CA TYR A 107 7.97 7.94 -13.67
C TYR A 107 7.51 6.54 -13.29
N SER A 108 8.02 6.04 -12.18
CA SER A 108 7.46 4.85 -11.53
C SER A 108 7.51 4.99 -10.02
N LEU A 109 6.47 4.52 -9.35
CA LEU A 109 6.36 4.61 -7.90
C LEU A 109 6.75 3.28 -7.26
N ARG A 110 7.61 3.32 -6.25
CA ARG A 110 7.81 2.17 -5.37
C ARG A 110 6.58 2.03 -4.47
N GLN A 111 6.00 0.84 -4.42
CA GLN A 111 4.81 0.61 -3.59
C GLN A 111 5.10 0.93 -2.11
N PRO A 112 4.44 1.94 -1.52
CA PRO A 112 4.56 2.21 -0.10
C PRO A 112 3.65 1.27 0.70
N GLU A 113 3.93 1.09 2.00
CA GLU A 113 3.19 0.15 2.85
C GLU A 113 1.70 0.49 3.03
N TRP A 114 1.33 1.74 2.75
CA TRP A 114 -0.02 2.29 2.94
C TRP A 114 -0.86 2.34 1.66
N MET A 115 -0.29 1.93 0.53
CA MET A 115 -1.00 1.71 -0.72
C MET A 115 -0.87 0.26 -1.21
N SER A 116 -1.96 -0.28 -1.74
CA SER A 116 -1.97 -1.51 -2.50
C SER A 116 -1.34 -1.31 -3.88
N ARG A 117 -0.89 -2.40 -4.50
CA ARG A 117 -0.35 -2.38 -5.87
C ARG A 117 -1.33 -1.79 -6.90
N ALA A 118 -2.63 -2.03 -6.74
CA ALA A 118 -3.65 -1.48 -7.64
C ALA A 118 -3.80 0.04 -7.48
N GLU A 119 -3.76 0.55 -6.24
CA GLU A 119 -3.79 1.99 -5.95
C GLU A 119 -2.55 2.69 -6.52
N VAL A 120 -1.36 2.11 -6.33
CA VAL A 120 -0.11 2.64 -6.90
C VAL A 120 -0.15 2.63 -8.43
N ALA A 121 -0.68 1.58 -9.05
CA ALA A 121 -0.82 1.51 -10.50
C ALA A 121 -1.77 2.58 -11.03
N ARG A 122 -2.88 2.87 -10.34
CA ARG A 122 -3.79 3.96 -10.71
C ARG A 122 -3.11 5.32 -10.59
N LEU A 123 -2.44 5.59 -9.46
CA LEU A 123 -1.72 6.84 -9.26
C LEU A 123 -0.64 7.04 -10.33
N THR A 124 0.17 6.01 -10.58
CA THR A 124 1.25 6.05 -11.58
C THR A 124 0.71 6.31 -12.99
N ALA A 125 -0.43 5.71 -13.36
CA ALA A 125 -1.02 5.89 -14.68
C ALA A 125 -1.58 7.30 -14.93
N SER A 126 -1.83 8.06 -13.85
CA SER A 126 -2.38 9.42 -13.92
C SER A 126 -1.32 10.50 -13.73
N ILE A 127 -0.05 10.14 -13.51
CA ILE A 127 1.05 11.12 -13.42
C ILE A 127 1.15 11.90 -14.74
N PRO A 128 1.18 13.25 -14.69
CA PRO A 128 1.38 14.10 -15.86
C PRO A 128 2.61 13.66 -16.66
N GLN A 129 2.44 13.53 -17.97
CA GLN A 129 3.53 13.21 -18.89
C GLN A 129 4.17 14.52 -19.35
N GLY A 130 5.47 14.66 -19.16
CA GLY A 130 6.18 15.90 -19.47
C GLY A 130 7.66 15.82 -19.16
N ASP A 131 8.37 16.91 -19.41
CA ASP A 131 9.77 17.12 -19.04
C ASP A 131 9.95 17.83 -17.69
N ASP A 132 8.85 18.32 -17.09
CA ASP A 132 8.83 18.93 -15.76
C ASP A 132 8.65 17.87 -14.65
N ALA A 133 9.71 17.64 -13.88
CA ALA A 133 9.68 16.74 -12.73
C ALA A 133 8.84 17.29 -11.56
N LEU A 134 8.76 18.61 -11.42
CA LEU A 134 8.08 19.25 -10.29
C LEU A 134 6.57 19.16 -10.43
N GLU A 135 6.04 19.36 -11.64
CA GLU A 135 4.61 19.14 -11.93
C GLU A 135 4.19 17.71 -11.56
N ALA A 136 5.02 16.72 -11.90
CA ALA A 136 4.77 15.33 -11.54
C ALA A 136 4.80 15.11 -10.02
N PHE A 137 5.74 15.73 -9.29
CA PHE A 137 5.83 15.60 -7.83
C PHE A 137 4.66 16.27 -7.11
N GLU A 138 4.29 17.48 -7.52
CA GLU A 138 3.13 18.20 -6.97
C GLU A 138 1.86 17.36 -7.15
N TYR A 139 1.67 16.78 -8.33
CA TYR A 139 0.55 15.87 -8.59
C TYR A 139 0.57 14.64 -7.69
N ILE A 140 1.72 13.96 -7.58
CA ILE A 140 1.87 12.77 -6.72
C ILE A 140 1.57 13.12 -5.27
N GLN A 141 2.09 14.25 -4.76
CA GLN A 141 1.87 14.68 -3.38
C GLN A 141 0.41 15.04 -3.11
N ALA A 142 -0.24 15.76 -4.02
CA ALA A 142 -1.64 16.14 -3.91
C ALA A 142 -2.56 14.90 -3.90
N GLU A 143 -2.43 14.02 -4.88
CA GLU A 143 -3.27 12.82 -4.99
C GLU A 143 -3.01 11.81 -3.86
N ALA A 144 -1.75 11.64 -3.46
CA ALA A 144 -1.40 10.81 -2.31
C ALA A 144 -2.00 11.35 -1.00
N SER A 145 -2.01 12.67 -0.82
CA SER A 145 -2.59 13.30 0.37
C SER A 145 -4.12 13.15 0.37
N LEU A 146 -4.78 13.47 -0.75
CA LEU A 146 -6.23 13.24 -0.92
C LEU A 146 -6.62 11.78 -0.70
N PHE A 147 -5.79 10.85 -1.15
CA PHE A 147 -6.01 9.42 -0.90
C PHE A 147 -5.99 9.08 0.59
N LEU A 148 -5.06 9.64 1.35
CA LEU A 148 -4.98 9.43 2.80
C LEU A 148 -6.15 10.08 3.53
N GLU A 149 -6.53 11.30 3.16
CA GLU A 149 -7.69 11.99 3.69
C GLU A 149 -8.99 11.21 3.44
N ASN A 150 -9.13 10.63 2.25
CA ASN A 150 -10.28 9.78 1.91
C ASN A 150 -10.28 8.48 2.71
N LYS A 151 -9.12 7.85 2.92
CA LYS A 151 -9.00 6.68 3.81
C LYS A 151 -9.31 7.03 5.26
N GLN A 152 -8.89 8.21 5.73
CA GLN A 152 -9.22 8.71 7.06
C GLN A 152 -10.71 9.04 7.20
N SER A 153 -11.32 9.67 6.20
CA SER A 153 -12.75 9.98 6.19
C SER A 153 -13.62 8.72 6.10
N GLN A 154 -13.13 7.65 5.45
CA GLN A 154 -13.76 6.33 5.49
C GLN A 154 -13.58 5.61 6.83
N THR A 155 -12.59 6.00 7.64
CA THR A 155 -12.37 5.48 9.00
C THR A 155 -12.95 6.37 10.10
N VAL A 156 -13.36 7.59 9.78
CA VAL A 156 -14.06 8.52 10.67
C VAL A 156 -15.41 8.87 10.03
N ALA A 157 -16.28 7.87 9.85
CA ALA A 157 -17.67 8.16 9.53
C ALA A 157 -18.37 8.70 10.81
N PRO A 158 -19.20 9.75 10.69
CA PRO A 158 -19.78 10.46 11.82
C PRO A 158 -20.72 9.55 12.61
N GLU A 159 -20.68 9.63 13.94
CA GLU A 159 -21.74 9.13 14.81
C GLU A 159 -23.09 9.71 14.32
N ASN A 160 -24.10 8.84 14.18
CA ASN A 160 -25.48 9.15 13.76
C ASN A 160 -25.77 9.28 12.25
N THR A 161 -25.54 8.20 11.51
CA THR A 161 -26.46 7.81 10.43
C THR A 161 -27.13 6.49 10.83
N ASP A 162 -28.43 6.37 10.61
CA ASP A 162 -29.25 5.19 10.90
C ASP A 162 -28.74 3.99 10.06
N ARG A 163 -27.67 3.34 10.53
CA ARG A 163 -26.93 2.27 9.84
C ARG A 163 -27.64 0.91 9.92
N GLY A 164 -28.89 0.88 10.39
CA GLY A 164 -29.64 -0.35 10.62
C GLY A 164 -29.35 -0.99 11.98
N PRO A 165 -30.01 -2.11 12.29
CA PRO A 165 -29.86 -2.77 13.58
C PRO A 165 -28.42 -3.27 13.79
N THR A 166 -27.96 -3.20 15.04
CA THR A 166 -26.70 -3.85 15.43
C THR A 166 -26.86 -5.36 15.30
N VAL A 167 -25.87 -6.01 14.69
CA VAL A 167 -25.76 -7.47 14.55
C VAL A 167 -24.44 -7.93 15.16
N ARG A 168 -24.36 -9.21 15.53
CA ARG A 168 -23.12 -9.85 15.97
C ARG A 168 -22.77 -10.97 15.02
N VAL A 169 -21.56 -10.96 14.46
CA VAL A 169 -21.11 -11.93 13.45
C VAL A 169 -19.85 -12.62 13.91
N TRP A 170 -19.83 -13.93 13.71
CA TRP A 170 -18.75 -14.81 14.13
C TRP A 170 -18.08 -15.45 12.92
N PHE A 171 -16.78 -15.18 12.77
CA PHE A 171 -15.95 -15.73 11.72
C PHE A 171 -14.98 -16.76 12.29
N TYR A 172 -14.84 -17.85 11.56
CA TYR A 172 -13.98 -18.96 11.90
C TYR A 172 -12.82 -19.07 10.92
N PHE A 173 -11.62 -19.22 11.46
CA PHE A 173 -10.38 -19.42 10.71
C PHE A 173 -9.82 -20.81 10.99
N PRO A 174 -9.53 -21.63 9.96
CA PRO A 174 -8.81 -22.89 10.16
C PRO A 174 -7.45 -22.68 10.85
N SER A 175 -6.80 -21.53 10.60
CA SER A 175 -5.59 -21.11 11.28
C SER A 175 -5.43 -19.59 11.19
N LEU A 176 -5.18 -18.93 12.32
CA LEU A 176 -4.85 -17.50 12.39
C LEU A 176 -3.64 -17.31 13.33
N SER A 177 -2.43 -17.30 12.76
CA SER A 177 -1.18 -17.18 13.53
C SER A 177 -0.34 -15.94 13.17
N THR A 178 -0.57 -15.34 12.00
CA THR A 178 0.19 -14.18 11.53
C THR A 178 -0.17 -12.95 12.33
N ARG A 179 0.81 -12.38 13.05
CA ARG A 179 0.60 -11.17 13.89
C ARG A 179 0.05 -9.99 13.09
N LYS A 180 0.67 -9.67 11.96
CA LYS A 180 0.21 -8.61 11.04
C LYS A 180 -1.28 -8.71 10.71
N LYS A 181 -1.81 -9.92 10.46
CA LYS A 181 -3.24 -10.09 10.16
C LYS A 181 -4.15 -9.77 11.34
N ARG A 182 -3.69 -10.03 12.56
CA ARG A 182 -4.44 -9.75 13.79
C ARG A 182 -4.38 -8.28 14.14
N ASP A 183 -3.21 -7.68 14.00
CA ASP A 183 -3.02 -6.23 14.14
C ASP A 183 -3.94 -5.50 13.16
N ASP A 184 -4.01 -5.92 11.89
CA ASP A 184 -4.94 -5.38 10.91
C ASP A 184 -6.40 -5.53 11.38
N MET A 185 -6.79 -6.69 11.91
CA MET A 185 -8.15 -6.91 12.40
C MET A 185 -8.52 -6.00 13.58
N VAL A 186 -7.57 -5.75 14.49
CA VAL A 186 -7.80 -4.92 15.67
C VAL A 186 -7.79 -3.44 15.31
N ASN A 187 -6.80 -2.99 14.55
CA ASN A 187 -6.58 -1.57 14.28
C ASN A 187 -7.56 -0.99 13.24
N LEU A 188 -8.09 -1.82 12.33
CA LEU A 188 -9.01 -1.35 11.29
C LEU A 188 -10.48 -1.36 11.72
N ALA A 189 -10.87 -2.24 12.64
CA ALA A 189 -12.27 -2.38 13.06
C ALA A 189 -12.89 -1.10 13.64
N PRO A 190 -12.21 -0.29 14.48
CA PRO A 190 -12.74 0.99 14.95
C PRO A 190 -13.13 1.94 13.81
N GLY A 191 -12.41 1.88 12.67
CA GLY A 191 -12.71 2.69 11.49
C GLY A 191 -14.06 2.39 10.85
N TYR A 192 -14.61 1.21 11.09
CA TYR A 192 -15.94 0.79 10.63
C TYR A 192 -16.98 0.87 11.76
N ALA A 193 -16.67 1.56 12.87
CA ALA A 193 -17.47 1.58 14.09
C ALA A 193 -17.76 0.16 14.65
N LEU A 194 -16.86 -0.81 14.43
CA LEU A 194 -17.02 -2.18 14.89
C LEU A 194 -16.31 -2.40 16.22
N THR A 195 -16.94 -3.18 17.09
CA THR A 195 -16.37 -3.68 18.34
C THR A 195 -16.32 -5.21 18.32
N GLY A 196 -15.53 -5.83 19.19
CA GLY A 196 -15.37 -7.27 19.13
C GLY A 196 -14.03 -7.76 19.66
N PHE A 197 -13.64 -8.94 19.18
CA PHE A 197 -12.34 -9.49 19.52
C PHE A 197 -11.81 -10.41 18.42
N VAL A 198 -10.49 -10.61 18.44
CA VAL A 198 -9.79 -11.66 17.70
C VAL A 198 -9.07 -12.60 18.67
N LEU A 199 -9.26 -13.90 18.46
CA LEU A 199 -8.48 -14.97 19.10
C LEU A 199 -7.63 -15.66 18.04
N ALA A 200 -6.31 -15.60 18.20
CA ALA A 200 -5.38 -16.35 17.36
C ALA A 200 -5.44 -17.84 17.71
N GLY A 201 -5.17 -18.72 16.73
CA GLY A 201 -5.10 -20.15 17.01
C GLY A 201 -5.37 -21.05 15.82
N LYS A 202 -5.59 -22.33 16.15
CA LYS A 202 -6.07 -23.40 15.25
C LYS A 202 -7.20 -24.15 15.95
N PRO A 203 -8.44 -23.62 15.90
CA PRO A 203 -8.88 -22.52 15.05
C PRO A 203 -8.62 -21.13 15.62
N GLY A 204 -8.69 -20.12 14.75
CA GLY A 204 -8.82 -18.73 15.16
C GLY A 204 -10.28 -18.28 15.08
N VAL A 205 -10.67 -17.32 15.91
CA VAL A 205 -12.05 -16.80 16.00
C VAL A 205 -12.02 -15.28 15.92
N LEU A 206 -12.95 -14.71 15.17
CA LEU A 206 -13.21 -13.26 15.12
C LEU A 206 -14.69 -13.04 15.39
N CYS A 207 -14.99 -12.21 16.39
CA CYS A 207 -16.34 -11.75 16.68
C CYS A 207 -16.41 -10.25 16.38
N LEU A 208 -17.44 -9.82 15.68
CA LEU A 208 -17.69 -8.42 15.32
C LEU A 208 -19.12 -8.02 15.69
N GLU A 209 -19.25 -6.84 16.29
CA GLU A 209 -20.49 -6.21 16.66
C GLU A 209 -20.59 -4.84 15.97
N GLY A 210 -21.68 -4.62 15.25
CA GLY A 210 -21.89 -3.37 14.52
C GLY A 210 -23.02 -3.50 13.51
N ALA A 211 -23.15 -2.54 12.60
CA ALA A 211 -24.15 -2.64 11.55
C ALA A 211 -23.74 -3.69 10.50
N SER A 212 -24.72 -4.41 9.96
CA SER A 212 -24.46 -5.45 8.94
C SER A 212 -23.63 -4.93 7.74
N PRO A 213 -23.93 -3.77 7.14
CA PRO A 213 -23.16 -3.26 6.00
C PRO A 213 -21.71 -2.92 6.35
N ASP A 214 -21.46 -2.46 7.58
CA ASP A 214 -20.12 -2.11 8.05
C ASP A 214 -19.27 -3.38 8.24
N ILE A 215 -19.86 -4.43 8.81
CA ILE A 215 -19.20 -5.75 8.95
C ILE A 215 -18.84 -6.33 7.59
N ASP A 216 -19.78 -6.28 6.63
CA ASP A 216 -19.57 -6.83 5.30
C ASP A 216 -18.49 -6.03 4.54
N SER A 217 -18.50 -4.71 4.66
CA SER A 217 -17.48 -3.81 4.08
C SER A 217 -16.10 -4.04 4.70
N TYR A 218 -16.03 -4.13 6.03
CA TYR A 218 -14.82 -4.44 6.78
C TYR A 218 -14.24 -5.80 6.35
N MET A 219 -15.06 -6.85 6.30
CA MET A 219 -14.59 -8.19 5.90
C MET A 219 -14.18 -8.24 4.43
N SER A 220 -14.84 -7.48 3.56
CA SER A 220 -14.43 -7.30 2.17
C SER A 220 -13.04 -6.64 2.10
N PHE A 221 -12.83 -5.55 2.83
CA PHE A 221 -11.54 -4.86 2.91
C PHE A 221 -10.43 -5.76 3.44
N ILE A 222 -10.66 -6.49 4.54
CA ILE A 222 -9.68 -7.41 5.12
C ILE A 222 -9.28 -8.49 4.09
N LYS A 223 -10.25 -9.10 3.41
CA LYS A 223 -9.99 -10.15 2.41
C LYS A 223 -9.27 -9.61 1.17
N THR A 224 -9.55 -8.39 0.74
CA THR A 224 -9.06 -7.83 -0.53
C THR A 224 -7.75 -7.04 -0.37
N HIS A 225 -7.66 -6.20 0.66
CA HIS A 225 -6.56 -5.26 0.88
C HIS A 225 -5.55 -5.79 1.90
N SER A 226 -5.98 -6.06 3.15
CA SER A 226 -5.08 -6.56 4.20
C SER A 226 -4.44 -7.91 3.82
N TRP A 227 -5.22 -8.81 3.21
CA TRP A 227 -4.72 -10.12 2.76
C TRP A 227 -4.43 -10.17 1.26
N GLY A 228 -4.24 -9.04 0.59
CA GLY A 228 -4.04 -8.96 -0.86
C GLY A 228 -2.98 -9.93 -1.40
N ASP A 229 -1.90 -10.13 -0.66
CA ASP A 229 -0.76 -10.99 -1.02
C ASP A 229 -1.03 -12.50 -0.88
N ILE A 230 -2.16 -12.88 -0.31
CA ILE A 230 -2.52 -14.28 -0.09
C ILE A 230 -3.40 -14.75 -1.25
N PRO A 231 -3.12 -15.90 -1.87
CA PRO A 231 -4.02 -16.45 -2.88
C PRO A 231 -5.43 -16.69 -2.32
N SER A 232 -6.49 -16.42 -3.09
CA SER A 232 -7.88 -16.54 -2.65
C SER A 232 -8.22 -17.91 -2.04
N HIS A 233 -7.66 -18.99 -2.59
CA HIS A 233 -7.85 -20.37 -2.10
C HIS A 233 -7.24 -20.62 -0.69
N GLN A 234 -6.34 -19.75 -0.23
CA GLN A 234 -5.73 -19.80 1.11
C GLN A 234 -6.43 -18.87 2.11
N LYS A 235 -7.30 -17.96 1.67
CA LYS A 235 -8.11 -17.07 2.53
C LYS A 235 -9.34 -17.80 3.07
N LYS A 236 -9.13 -18.93 3.74
CA LYS A 236 -10.22 -19.71 4.33
C LYS A 236 -10.75 -19.02 5.57
N VAL A 237 -11.87 -18.32 5.42
CA VAL A 237 -12.66 -17.77 6.51
C VAL A 237 -14.12 -18.06 6.23
N SER A 238 -14.80 -18.62 7.22
CA SER A 238 -16.22 -18.92 7.13
C SER A 238 -16.97 -18.12 8.19
N GLU A 239 -17.99 -17.39 7.77
CA GLU A 239 -19.01 -16.90 8.69
C GLU A 239 -19.77 -18.11 9.24
N ARG A 240 -19.78 -18.27 10.56
CA ARG A 240 -20.44 -19.40 11.23
C ARG A 240 -21.80 -19.03 11.76
N PHE A 241 -21.92 -17.82 12.28
CA PHE A 241 -23.14 -17.39 12.95
C PHE A 241 -23.29 -15.88 12.84
N ARG A 242 -24.52 -15.43 12.58
CA ARG A 242 -24.91 -14.03 12.53
C ARG A 242 -26.19 -13.85 13.35
N GLU A 243 -26.08 -13.11 14.43
CA GLU A 243 -27.18 -12.73 15.32
C GLU A 243 -27.74 -11.40 14.85
N THR A 244 -29.02 -11.35 14.53
CA THR A 244 -29.67 -10.14 13.98
C THR A 244 -30.73 -9.54 14.89
N GLU A 245 -31.23 -10.28 15.87
CA GLU A 245 -32.35 -9.87 16.73
C GLU A 245 -31.87 -9.61 18.16
N GLY A 246 -32.25 -8.46 18.74
CA GLY A 246 -31.99 -8.14 20.14
C GLY A 246 -30.51 -7.95 20.52
N VAL A 247 -29.60 -7.83 19.55
CA VAL A 247 -28.17 -7.72 19.81
C VAL A 247 -27.82 -6.37 20.43
N GLN A 248 -27.17 -6.41 21.58
CA GLN A 248 -26.53 -5.26 22.22
C GLN A 248 -25.02 -5.45 22.19
N ARG A 249 -24.26 -4.35 22.07
CA ARG A 249 -22.80 -4.42 22.14
C ARG A 249 -22.35 -4.86 23.52
N VAL A 250 -21.46 -5.84 23.55
CA VAL A 250 -20.87 -6.39 24.77
C VAL A 250 -19.41 -5.96 24.89
N PHE A 251 -18.76 -5.66 23.75
CA PHE A 251 -17.38 -5.20 23.71
C PHE A 251 -17.33 -3.68 23.56
N SER A 252 -16.55 -3.00 24.41
CA SER A 252 -16.34 -1.56 24.35
C SER A 252 -15.42 -1.13 23.20
N GLY A 253 -14.62 -2.06 22.67
CA GLY A 253 -13.62 -1.83 21.64
C GLY A 253 -13.37 -3.10 20.82
N MET A 254 -12.35 -3.05 19.97
CA MET A 254 -11.81 -4.23 19.30
C MET A 254 -10.50 -4.64 19.97
N GLU A 255 -10.37 -5.91 20.36
CA GLU A 255 -9.21 -6.39 21.13
C GLU A 255 -8.65 -7.73 20.64
N GLU A 256 -7.33 -7.93 20.71
CA GLU A 256 -6.72 -9.26 20.61
C GLU A 256 -6.69 -9.91 22.00
N ILE A 257 -7.39 -11.04 22.15
CA ILE A 257 -7.51 -11.75 23.44
C ILE A 257 -6.63 -13.00 23.54
N THR A 258 -5.72 -13.18 22.59
CA THR A 258 -4.84 -14.36 22.53
C THR A 258 -4.00 -14.50 23.79
N ASP A 259 -3.35 -13.43 24.24
CA ASP A 259 -2.46 -13.47 25.41
C ASP A 259 -3.24 -13.39 26.75
N SER A 260 -4.54 -13.05 26.73
CA SER A 260 -5.38 -12.96 27.94
C SER A 260 -6.13 -14.26 28.28
N LEU A 261 -6.16 -15.24 27.37
CA LEU A 261 -6.86 -16.52 27.56
C LEU A 261 -5.94 -17.74 27.81
N GLY A 262 -4.60 -17.61 27.75
CA GLY A 262 -3.68 -18.70 28.12
C GLY A 262 -2.21 -18.51 27.75
N GLU A 263 -1.30 -19.24 28.43
CA GLU A 263 0.14 -19.27 28.12
C GLU A 263 0.45 -20.12 26.88
N ARG A 264 1.36 -19.62 26.03
CA ARG A 264 1.74 -20.20 24.73
C ARG A 264 2.25 -21.65 24.85
N GLY A 265 1.51 -22.64 24.34
CA GLY A 265 2.01 -24.02 24.35
C GLY A 265 1.25 -25.11 23.57
N GLY A 266 1.46 -25.22 22.25
CA GLY A 266 1.29 -26.47 21.49
C GLY A 266 -0.13 -27.07 21.40
N GLN A 267 -0.23 -28.26 20.79
CA GLN A 267 -1.49 -28.92 20.40
C GLN A 267 -2.46 -29.26 21.56
N ARG A 268 -1.99 -29.18 22.82
CA ARG A 268 -2.82 -29.34 24.03
C ARG A 268 -3.36 -28.00 24.57
N ALA A 269 -2.76 -26.86 24.22
CA ALA A 269 -3.26 -25.53 24.59
C ALA A 269 -4.55 -25.16 23.84
N ASN A 270 -4.70 -25.55 22.56
CA ASN A 270 -5.90 -25.22 21.78
C ASN A 270 -7.22 -25.70 22.40
N ARG A 271 -7.23 -26.75 23.22
CA ARG A 271 -8.44 -27.17 23.96
C ARG A 271 -8.68 -26.32 25.20
N GLY A 272 -7.61 -25.92 25.89
CA GLY A 272 -7.67 -25.01 27.02
C GLY A 272 -8.13 -23.61 26.62
N ASP A 273 -7.64 -23.12 25.47
CA ASP A 273 -8.00 -21.80 24.93
C ASP A 273 -9.49 -21.71 24.59
N MET A 274 -10.10 -22.80 24.09
CA MET A 274 -11.52 -22.83 23.75
C MET A 274 -12.41 -22.92 25.00
N GLN A 275 -11.98 -23.64 26.03
CA GLN A 275 -12.69 -23.69 27.31
C GLN A 275 -12.56 -22.36 28.07
N ALA A 276 -11.38 -21.72 28.00
CA ALA A 276 -11.16 -20.38 28.53
C ALA A 276 -11.98 -19.34 27.77
N LEU A 277 -12.06 -19.45 26.44
CA LEU A 277 -12.93 -18.61 25.61
C LEU A 277 -14.40 -18.80 25.98
N GLU A 278 -14.87 -20.03 26.15
CA GLU A 278 -16.24 -20.32 26.58
C GLU A 278 -16.56 -19.66 27.92
N ALA A 279 -15.69 -19.80 28.93
CA ALA A 279 -15.86 -19.17 30.23
C ALA A 279 -15.83 -17.63 30.14
N TRP A 280 -14.93 -17.08 29.34
CA TRP A 280 -14.80 -15.65 29.10
C TRP A 280 -16.03 -15.06 28.41
N LEU A 281 -16.61 -15.78 27.45
CA LEU A 281 -17.87 -15.43 26.79
C LEU A 281 -19.08 -15.63 27.70
N GLY A 282 -19.08 -16.66 28.55
CA GLY A 282 -20.12 -16.90 29.55
C GLY A 282 -20.25 -15.75 30.55
N SER A 283 -19.12 -15.20 31.02
CA SER A 283 -19.11 -13.99 31.88
C SER A 283 -19.73 -12.74 31.22
N ARG A 284 -19.92 -12.79 29.90
CA ARG A 284 -20.43 -11.73 29.03
C ARG A 284 -21.81 -12.05 28.44
N GLY A 285 -22.42 -13.18 28.83
CA GLY A 285 -23.73 -13.62 28.34
C GLY A 285 -23.74 -14.17 26.91
N LEU A 286 -22.59 -14.54 26.35
CA LEU A 286 -22.44 -15.00 24.95
C LEU A 286 -22.22 -16.51 24.80
N GLN A 287 -22.57 -17.30 25.82
CA GLN A 287 -22.31 -18.75 25.84
C GLN A 287 -23.08 -19.48 24.72
N GLU A 288 -24.37 -19.18 24.53
CA GLU A 288 -25.20 -19.84 23.50
C GLU A 288 -24.75 -19.50 22.07
N ALA A 289 -24.23 -18.29 21.86
CA ALA A 289 -23.68 -17.88 20.57
C ALA A 289 -22.41 -18.65 20.23
N PHE A 290 -21.55 -18.89 21.23
CA PHE A 290 -20.31 -19.63 21.06
C PHE A 290 -20.52 -21.09 20.64
N GLU A 291 -21.52 -21.76 21.24
CA GLU A 291 -21.85 -23.15 20.89
C GLU A 291 -22.16 -23.30 19.39
N LYS A 292 -22.90 -22.36 18.80
CA LYS A 292 -23.27 -22.34 17.37
C LYS A 292 -22.10 -22.06 16.42
N VAL A 293 -20.98 -21.56 16.94
CA VAL A 293 -19.80 -21.19 16.14
C VAL A 293 -18.81 -22.35 16.04
N ILE A 294 -18.76 -23.18 17.09
CA ILE A 294 -17.78 -24.25 17.24
C ILE A 294 -18.35 -25.63 16.89
N PHE A 295 -19.64 -25.85 17.12
CA PHE A 295 -20.35 -27.09 16.80
C PHE A 295 -21.23 -26.92 15.56
#